data_AF-A0A9W9VSN0-F1
#
_entry.id   AF-A0A9W9VSN0-F1
#
_cell.length_a   1.000
_cell.length_b   1.000
_cell.length_c   1.000
_cell.angle_alpha   90.00
_cell.angle_beta   90.00
_cell.angle_gamma   90.00
#
_symmetry.space_group_name_H-M   'P 1'
#
loop_
_entity.id
_entity.type
_entity.pdbx_description
1 polymer ?
#
loop_
_entity_poly.entity_id
_entity_poly.type
_entity_poly.pdbx_seq_one_letter_code
_entity_poly.pdbx_strand_id
1 'polypeptide(L)'
;MSFSIVFRDIRKLSEVVGQLLTYSNVEISSIDWSLSEATQKALGSQVRREVIHDAVTKANDYAAEVGREVYAVDIMDGGQNATMQHAPVGRSLFGSAPAPSGGGLFGGGATVGFGATTPQASQSSEMLSLSPQNIKFTSSVHIEFQSYPEK
;
A
#
# COMPACT_ATOMS: atom_id res chain seq x y z
N MET A 1 23.00 5.46 20.27
CA MET A 1 21.94 6.34 20.81
C MET A 1 21.04 6.68 19.63
N SER A 2 19.76 6.33 19.69
CA SER A 2 18.80 6.61 18.60
C SER A 2 17.81 7.67 19.07
N PHE A 3 17.34 8.49 18.14
CA PHE A 3 16.29 9.48 18.39
C PHE A 3 15.30 9.46 17.23
N SER A 4 14.04 9.78 17.51
CA SER A 4 12.96 9.85 16.51
C SER A 4 12.40 11.26 16.45
N ILE A 5 12.16 11.75 15.24
CA ILE A 5 11.62 13.09 14.99
C ILE A 5 10.41 12.95 14.07
N VAL A 6 9.29 13.54 14.47
CA VAL A 6 8.03 13.52 13.71
C VAL A 6 7.87 14.83 12.94
N PHE A 7 7.68 14.73 11.63
CA PHE A 7 7.45 15.87 10.75
C PHE A 7 6.02 15.85 10.22
N ARG A 8 5.33 17.00 10.27
CA ARG A 8 4.04 17.20 9.59
C ARG A 8 4.21 17.72 8.16
N ASP A 9 5.27 18.47 7.88
CA ASP A 9 5.57 19.06 6.58
C ASP A 9 6.70 18.28 5.88
N ILE A 10 6.39 17.68 4.73
CA ILE A 10 7.33 16.90 3.91
C ILE A 10 8.51 17.75 3.44
N ARG A 11 8.32 19.04 3.20
CA ARG A 11 9.41 19.93 2.77
C ARG A 11 10.44 20.11 3.89
N LYS A 12 9.97 20.30 5.12
CA LYS A 12 10.84 20.38 6.29
C LYS A 12 11.57 19.07 6.55
N LEU A 13 10.91 17.93 6.35
CA LEU A 13 11.57 16.63 6.40
C LEU A 13 12.71 16.56 5.37
N SER A 14 12.45 16.91 4.11
CA SER A 14 13.46 16.86 3.05
C SER A 14 14.66 17.78 3.30
N GLU A 15 14.42 18.97 3.85
CA GLU A 15 15.47 19.92 4.22
C GLU A 15 16.34 19.36 5.36
N VAL A 16 15.71 18.84 6.42
CA VAL A 16 16.42 18.29 7.58
C VAL A 16 17.17 17.02 7.22
N VAL A 17 16.58 16.13 6.41
CA VAL A 17 17.29 14.95 5.88
C VAL A 17 18.49 15.38 5.04
N GLY A 18 18.33 16.37 4.16
CA GLY A 18 19.42 16.92 3.37
C GLY A 18 20.57 17.46 4.22
N GLN A 19 20.25 18.14 5.33
CA GLN A 19 21.24 18.62 6.29
C GLN A 19 21.88 17.47 7.07
N LEU A 20 21.11 16.48 7.53
CA LEU A 20 21.61 15.32 8.29
C LEU A 20 22.62 14.50 7.48
N LEU A 21 22.39 14.35 6.17
CA LEU A 21 23.30 13.67 5.25
C LEU A 21 24.66 14.38 5.09
N THR A 22 24.78 15.66 5.47
CA THR A 22 26.08 16.36 5.46
C THR A 22 26.96 16.03 6.67
N TYR A 23 26.40 15.45 7.73
CA TYR A 23 27.16 15.06 8.91
C TYR A 23 27.67 13.62 8.78
N SER A 24 28.99 13.44 8.87
CA SER A 24 29.66 12.14 8.68
C SER A 24 29.42 11.12 9.80
N ASN A 25 28.81 11.54 10.91
CA ASN A 25 28.53 10.71 12.09
C ASN A 25 27.03 10.43 12.31
N VAL A 26 26.18 10.74 11.32
CA VAL A 26 24.73 10.53 11.40
C VAL A 26 24.31 9.54 10.32
N GLU A 27 23.60 8.49 10.73
CA GLU A 27 22.99 7.51 9.85
C GLU A 27 21.47 7.53 10.04
N ILE A 28 20.73 7.59 8.93
CA ILE A 28 19.27 7.52 8.94
C ILE A 28 18.88 6.06 8.75
N SER A 29 18.39 5.41 9.80
CA SER A 29 18.04 3.99 9.76
C SER A 29 16.73 3.69 9.03
N SER A 30 15.69 4.53 9.21
CA SER A 30 14.38 4.35 8.59
C SER A 30 13.61 5.66 8.48
N ILE A 31 12.64 5.70 7.57
CA ILE A 31 11.63 6.76 7.47
C ILE A 31 10.25 6.08 7.48
N ASP A 32 9.49 6.32 8.55
CA ASP A 32 8.16 5.76 8.73
C ASP A 32 7.07 6.80 8.40
N TRP A 33 6.11 6.42 7.56
CA TRP A 33 5.01 7.29 7.11
C TRP A 33 3.71 7.01 7.85
N SER A 34 3.26 7.92 8.72
CA SER A 34 2.00 7.75 9.45
C SER A 34 1.00 8.86 9.15
N LEU A 35 -0.30 8.55 9.29
CA LEU A 35 -1.33 9.58 9.34
C LEU A 35 -1.25 10.29 10.69
N SER A 36 -1.50 11.60 10.70
CA SER A 36 -1.65 12.30 11.98
C SER A 36 -2.86 11.74 12.75
N GLU A 37 -2.80 11.74 14.08
CA GLU A 37 -3.90 11.25 14.93
C GLU A 37 -5.24 11.95 14.60
N ALA A 38 -5.20 13.26 14.31
CA ALA A 38 -6.37 14.02 13.91
C ALA A 38 -6.97 13.49 12.59
N THR A 39 -6.11 13.22 11.60
CA THR A 39 -6.53 12.65 10.31
C THR A 39 -7.06 11.22 10.49
N GLN A 40 -6.38 10.39 11.28
CA GLN A 40 -6.80 9.02 11.57
C GLN A 40 -8.18 8.99 12.25
N LYS A 41 -8.42 9.88 13.22
CA LYS A 41 -9.72 9.99 13.90
C LYS A 41 -10.83 10.47 12.96
N ALA A 42 -10.54 11.46 12.13
CA ALA A 42 -11.49 12.00 11.15
C ALA A 42 -11.88 10.94 10.10
N LEU A 43 -10.90 10.31 9.45
CA LEU A 43 -11.13 9.22 8.51
C LEU A 43 -11.84 8.05 9.20
N GLY A 44 -11.41 7.69 10.42
CA GLY A 44 -12.01 6.60 11.17
C GLY A 44 -13.51 6.79 11.38
N SER A 45 -13.96 8.02 11.66
CA SER A 45 -15.39 8.32 11.79
C SER A 45 -16.13 8.31 10.45
N GLN A 46 -15.49 8.74 9.38
CA GLN A 46 -16.09 8.76 8.05
C GLN A 46 -16.28 7.33 7.53
N VAL A 47 -15.21 6.53 7.56
CA VAL A 47 -15.22 5.16 7.04
C VAL A 47 -16.21 4.29 7.82
N ARG A 48 -16.32 4.40 9.15
CA ARG A 48 -17.36 3.64 9.90
C ARG A 48 -18.77 3.93 9.40
N ARG A 49 -19.07 5.18 9.07
CA ARG A 49 -20.39 5.59 8.57
C ARG A 49 -20.65 5.01 7.19
N GLU A 50 -19.68 5.11 6.30
CA GLU A 50 -19.77 4.56 4.94
C GLU A 50 -19.90 3.03 4.95
N VAL A 51 -19.17 2.35 5.83
CA VAL A 51 -19.21 0.89 5.97
C VAL A 51 -20.55 0.41 6.50
N ILE A 52 -21.13 1.08 7.50
CA ILE A 52 -22.49 0.75 7.98
C ILE A 52 -23.52 1.01 6.87
N HIS A 53 -23.39 2.12 6.15
CA HIS A 53 -24.28 2.42 5.03
C HIS A 53 -24.20 1.34 3.94
N ASP A 54 -22.99 0.93 3.53
CA ASP A 54 -22.81 -0.16 2.55
C ASP A 54 -23.45 -1.47 3.03
N ALA A 55 -23.24 -1.84 4.30
CA ALA A 55 -23.82 -3.06 4.87
C ALA A 55 -25.36 -3.04 4.87
N VAL A 56 -25.96 -1.89 5.22
CA VAL A 56 -27.43 -1.71 5.19
C VAL A 56 -27.96 -1.75 3.76
N THR A 57 -27.33 -1.04 2.82
CA THR A 57 -27.72 -1.08 1.40
C THR A 57 -27.69 -2.51 0.88
N LYS A 58 -26.58 -3.23 1.12
CA LYS A 58 -26.42 -4.62 0.70
C LYS A 58 -27.48 -5.55 1.31
N ALA A 59 -27.78 -5.39 2.60
CA ALA A 59 -28.82 -6.19 3.26
C ALA A 59 -30.22 -5.92 2.66
N ASN A 60 -30.54 -4.66 2.38
CA ASN A 60 -31.79 -4.28 1.74
C ASN A 60 -31.89 -4.81 0.30
N ASP A 61 -30.81 -4.76 -0.47
CA ASP A 61 -30.76 -5.31 -1.83
C ASP A 61 -31.09 -6.81 -1.80
N TYR A 62 -30.53 -7.57 -0.85
CA TYR A 62 -30.84 -8.99 -0.70
C TYR A 62 -32.27 -9.25 -0.19
N ALA A 63 -32.77 -8.41 0.72
CA ALA A 63 -34.11 -8.54 1.28
C ALA A 63 -35.21 -8.24 0.24
N ALA A 64 -34.96 -7.25 -0.62
CA ALA A 64 -35.86 -6.87 -1.70
C ALA A 64 -36.08 -8.01 -2.70
N GLU A 65 -35.03 -8.75 -3.06
CA GLU A 65 -35.13 -9.92 -3.95
C GLU A 65 -36.02 -11.04 -3.39
N VAL A 66 -36.13 -11.15 -2.07
CA VAL A 66 -37.00 -12.14 -1.39
C VAL A 66 -38.32 -11.53 -0.91
N GLY A 67 -38.61 -10.27 -1.24
CA GLY A 67 -39.82 -9.56 -0.86
C GLY A 67 -39.97 -9.37 0.66
N ARG A 68 -38.86 -9.17 1.38
CA ARG A 68 -38.86 -8.97 2.83
C ARG A 68 -38.22 -7.66 3.21
N GLU A 69 -38.57 -7.18 4.40
CA GLU A 69 -37.83 -6.14 5.09
C GLU A 69 -36.87 -6.76 6.11
N VAL A 70 -35.72 -6.11 6.32
CA VAL A 70 -34.69 -6.54 7.26
C VAL A 70 -34.33 -5.42 8.21
N TYR A 71 -34.01 -5.80 9.44
CA TYR A 71 -33.64 -4.87 10.51
C TYR A 71 -32.32 -5.32 11.12
N ALA A 72 -31.43 -4.38 11.43
CA ALA A 72 -30.17 -4.68 12.10
C ALA A 72 -30.46 -5.11 13.55
N VAL A 73 -29.97 -6.28 13.93
CA VAL A 73 -30.16 -6.86 15.27
C VAL A 73 -28.86 -6.86 16.09
N ASP A 74 -27.71 -6.94 15.42
CA ASP A 74 -26.41 -6.86 16.07
C ASP A 74 -25.41 -6.09 15.20
N ILE A 75 -24.55 -5.30 15.84
CA ILE A 75 -23.52 -4.50 15.18
C ILE A 75 -22.22 -4.67 15.97
N MET A 76 -21.24 -5.32 15.34
CA MET A 76 -19.91 -5.52 15.89
C MET A 76 -18.85 -4.76 15.07
N ASP A 77 -18.10 -3.87 15.74
CA ASP A 77 -16.97 -3.18 15.12
C ASP A 77 -15.76 -4.12 15.06
N GLY A 78 -15.33 -4.47 13.85
CA GLY A 78 -14.14 -5.30 13.60
C GLY A 78 -12.83 -4.52 13.69
N GLY A 79 -12.90 -3.22 13.97
CA GLY A 79 -11.76 -2.34 14.12
C GLY A 79 -11.31 -1.69 12.81
N GLN A 80 -10.24 -0.93 12.93
CA GLN A 80 -9.68 -0.12 11.85
C GLN A 80 -8.19 -0.44 11.72
N ASN A 81 -7.72 -0.52 10.48
CA ASN A 81 -6.32 -0.76 10.18
C ASN A 81 -5.83 0.22 9.11
N ALA A 82 -4.63 0.74 9.30
CA ALA A 82 -3.94 1.58 8.34
C ALA A 82 -2.68 0.85 7.87
N THR A 83 -2.64 0.52 6.58
CA THR A 83 -1.50 -0.16 5.98
C THR A 83 -0.79 0.80 5.03
N MET A 84 0.52 0.99 5.25
CA MET A 84 1.37 1.68 4.27
C MET A 84 1.50 0.80 3.04
N GLN A 85 1.05 1.29 1.89
CA GLN A 85 1.33 0.63 0.62
C GLN A 85 2.66 1.17 0.11
N HIS A 86 3.71 0.37 0.26
CA HIS A 86 4.93 0.62 -0.49
C HIS A 86 4.61 0.47 -1.97
N ALA A 87 4.72 1.57 -2.72
CA ALA A 87 4.71 1.46 -4.17
C ALA A 87 5.87 0.54 -4.57
N PRO A 88 5.65 -0.56 -5.32
CA PRO A 88 6.76 -1.29 -5.89
C PRO A 88 7.47 -0.30 -6.80
N VAL A 89 8.71 0.03 -6.46
CA VAL A 89 9.59 0.79 -7.36
C VAL A 89 9.67 -0.02 -8.64
N GLY A 90 8.88 0.40 -9.63
CA GLY A 90 8.83 -0.22 -10.93
C GLY A 90 10.23 -0.16 -11.51
N ARG A 91 10.89 -1.32 -11.56
CA ARG A 91 12.09 -1.52 -12.37
C ARG A 91 11.64 -1.35 -13.83
N SER A 92 11.59 -0.10 -14.29
CA SER A 92 11.40 0.23 -15.69
C SER A 92 12.66 -0.21 -16.43
N LEU A 93 12.69 -1.48 -16.81
CA LEU A 93 13.60 -1.96 -17.84
C LEU A 93 13.06 -1.49 -19.18
N PHE A 94 13.42 -0.26 -19.55
CA PHE A 94 13.39 0.19 -20.92
C PHE A 94 14.02 -0.89 -21.82
N GLY A 95 13.27 -1.39 -22.80
CA GLY A 95 13.80 -1.98 -24.02
C GLY A 95 14.02 -3.50 -24.04
N SER A 96 12.95 -4.28 -24.09
CA SER A 96 12.97 -5.50 -24.93
C SER A 96 11.97 -5.28 -26.06
N ALA A 97 12.49 -4.96 -27.24
CA ALA A 97 11.74 -4.94 -28.47
C ALA A 97 11.01 -6.29 -28.66
N PRO A 98 9.76 -6.32 -29.17
CA PRO A 98 9.18 -7.57 -29.62
C PRO A 98 9.96 -8.05 -30.84
N ALA A 99 10.71 -9.15 -30.68
CA ALA A 99 11.29 -9.85 -31.82
C ALA A 99 10.14 -10.41 -32.68
N PRO A 100 10.14 -10.22 -34.00
CA PRO A 100 9.10 -10.76 -34.87
C PRO A 100 9.20 -12.29 -34.92
N SER A 101 8.02 -12.90 -34.83
CA SER A 101 7.77 -14.30 -35.17
C SER A 101 8.35 -14.68 -36.54
N GLY A 102 9.30 -15.61 -36.56
CA GLY A 102 9.81 -16.26 -37.77
C GLY A 102 10.36 -17.64 -37.41
N GLY A 103 9.82 -18.69 -38.04
CA GLY A 103 10.06 -20.09 -37.69
C GLY A 103 11.37 -20.71 -38.20
N GLY A 104 11.55 -22.01 -37.88
CA GLY A 104 12.60 -22.91 -38.36
C GLY A 104 13.55 -23.36 -37.24
N LEU A 105 13.55 -24.62 -36.81
CA LEU A 105 14.24 -25.80 -37.39
C LEU A 105 15.76 -25.84 -37.09
N PHE A 106 16.14 -26.78 -36.20
CA PHE A 106 17.40 -27.55 -36.09
C PHE A 106 18.78 -26.92 -36.37
N GLY A 107 19.75 -27.22 -35.51
CA GLY A 107 21.17 -27.37 -35.89
C GLY A 107 22.19 -26.85 -34.87
N GLY A 108 23.07 -27.73 -34.37
CA GLY A 108 24.10 -27.42 -33.38
C GLY A 108 25.34 -26.71 -33.92
N GLY A 109 26.24 -26.33 -33.00
CA GLY A 109 27.57 -25.83 -33.33
C GLY A 109 28.15 -24.91 -32.25
N ALA A 110 29.29 -25.32 -31.68
CA ALA A 110 30.03 -24.62 -30.64
C ALA A 110 30.53 -23.22 -31.07
N THR A 111 30.47 -22.24 -30.17
CA THR A 111 31.41 -21.10 -30.16
C THR A 111 31.79 -20.74 -28.73
N VAL A 112 33.11 -20.74 -28.50
CA VAL A 112 33.84 -20.23 -27.34
C VAL A 112 33.90 -18.69 -27.40
N GLY A 113 33.77 -18.03 -26.24
CA GLY A 113 33.93 -16.57 -26.14
C GLY A 113 34.25 -16.15 -24.70
N PHE A 114 35.53 -15.88 -24.45
CA PHE A 114 36.10 -15.36 -23.21
C PHE A 114 35.65 -13.90 -22.95
N GLY A 115 35.56 -13.51 -21.67
CA GLY A 115 35.93 -12.15 -21.27
C GLY A 115 35.01 -11.44 -20.28
N ALA A 116 35.58 -11.16 -19.10
CA ALA A 116 35.22 -10.11 -18.15
C ALA A 116 34.00 -10.34 -17.23
N THR A 117 34.25 -11.05 -16.13
CA THR A 117 33.62 -10.74 -14.84
C THR A 117 33.92 -9.29 -14.46
N THR A 118 32.97 -8.39 -14.68
CA THR A 118 32.94 -7.08 -14.02
C THR A 118 32.90 -7.27 -12.51
N PRO A 119 33.72 -6.54 -11.73
CA PRO A 119 33.62 -6.58 -10.28
C PRO A 119 32.27 -5.98 -9.88
N GLN A 120 31.44 -6.83 -9.28
CA GLN A 120 30.24 -6.45 -8.56
C GLN A 120 30.66 -5.66 -7.32
N ALA A 121 30.88 -4.37 -7.52
CA ALA A 121 31.05 -3.40 -6.45
C ALA A 121 29.76 -2.62 -6.26
N SER A 122 29.47 -2.36 -4.98
CA SER A 122 28.54 -1.35 -4.48
C SER A 122 27.10 -1.82 -4.31
N GLN A 123 26.92 -2.73 -3.34
CA GLN A 123 25.87 -2.55 -2.35
C GLN A 123 26.10 -1.21 -1.64
N SER A 124 25.31 -0.19 -1.93
CA SER A 124 25.04 0.95 -1.03
C SER A 124 24.12 1.93 -1.73
N SER A 125 23.12 2.39 -0.99
CA SER A 125 22.05 3.30 -1.41
C SER A 125 20.83 2.58 -1.98
N GLU A 126 20.13 1.84 -1.11
CA GLU A 126 18.69 2.07 -1.02
C GLU A 126 18.50 3.58 -0.96
N MET A 127 18.18 4.21 -2.10
CA MET A 127 17.89 5.63 -2.15
C MET A 127 16.76 5.86 -1.16
N LEU A 128 17.05 6.53 -0.03
CA LEU A 128 16.05 6.96 0.95
C LEU A 128 14.94 7.66 0.19
N SER A 129 13.85 6.93 -0.05
CA SER A 129 12.76 7.41 -0.88
C SER A 129 11.93 8.36 -0.03
N LEU A 130 12.16 9.65 -0.21
CA LEU A 130 11.45 10.72 0.48
C LEU A 130 10.06 10.97 -0.10
N SER A 131 9.67 10.23 -1.13
CA SER A 131 8.35 10.32 -1.75
C SER A 131 7.27 9.88 -0.76
N PRO A 132 6.21 10.68 -0.57
CA PRO A 132 5.09 10.32 0.30
C PRO A 132 4.48 8.99 -0.14
N GLN A 133 4.36 8.05 0.81
CA GLN A 133 3.72 6.76 0.55
C GLN A 133 2.20 6.90 0.67
N ASN A 134 1.46 6.14 -0.15
CA ASN A 134 0.02 6.03 0.01
C ASN A 134 -0.29 5.17 1.23
N ILE A 135 -1.13 5.68 2.12
CA ILE A 135 -1.60 4.93 3.30
C ILE A 135 -3.04 4.52 3.03
N LYS A 136 -3.27 3.21 2.91
CA LYS A 136 -4.62 2.66 2.77
C LYS A 136 -5.23 2.50 4.16
N PHE A 137 -6.36 3.16 4.38
CA PHE A 137 -7.13 3.04 5.62
C PHE A 137 -8.36 2.17 5.38
N THR A 138 -8.52 1.12 6.17
CA THR A 138 -9.64 0.17 6.06
C THR A 138 -10.34 0.01 7.41
N SER A 139 -11.66 -0.12 7.38
CA SER A 139 -12.48 -0.45 8.54
C SER A 139 -13.33 -1.67 8.22
N SER A 140 -13.49 -2.56 9.19
CA SER A 140 -14.33 -3.75 9.04
C SER A 140 -15.48 -3.67 10.04
N VAL A 141 -16.69 -4.00 9.62
CA VAL A 141 -17.87 -4.13 10.50
C VAL A 141 -18.55 -5.45 10.22
N HIS A 142 -19.13 -6.05 11.24
CA HIS A 142 -20.06 -7.16 11.09
C HIS A 142 -21.44 -6.71 11.58
N ILE A 143 -22.46 -6.89 10.75
CA ILE A 143 -23.83 -6.53 11.10
C ILE A 143 -24.72 -7.73 10.80
N GLU A 144 -25.47 -8.17 11.79
CA GLU A 144 -26.50 -9.19 11.61
C GLU A 144 -27.85 -8.52 11.36
N PHE A 145 -28.56 -9.02 10.36
CA PHE A 145 -29.88 -8.54 9.96
C PHE A 145 -30.89 -9.66 10.09
N GLN A 146 -32.07 -9.35 10.64
CA GLN A 146 -33.17 -10.29 10.76
C GLN A 146 -34.40 -9.77 10.00
N SER A 147 -35.12 -10.68 9.34
CA SER A 147 -36.45 -10.44 8.80
C SER A 147 -37.47 -11.25 9.60
N TYR A 148 -38.62 -10.65 9.91
CA TYR A 148 -39.73 -11.38 10.51
C TYR A 148 -40.70 -11.82 9.41
N PRO A 149 -41.15 -13.08 9.38
CA PRO A 149 -42.28 -13.44 8.53
C PRO A 149 -43.51 -12.67 9.03
N GLU A 150 -44.22 -12.00 8.12
CA GLU A 150 -45.53 -11.42 8.47
C GLU A 150 -46.43 -12.50 9.09
N LYS A 151 -47.12 -12.10 10.16
CA LYS A 151 -47.90 -12.97 11.04
C LYS A 151 -49.25 -13.36 10.44
#